data_AF-A0AAU6SET2-F1
#
_entry.id   AF-A0AAU6SET2-F1
#
_cell.length_a   1.000
_cell.length_b   1.000
_cell.length_c   1.000
_cell.angle_alpha   90.00
_cell.angle_beta   90.00
_cell.angle_gamma   90.00
#
_symmetry.space_group_name_H-M   'P 1'
#
loop_
_entity.id
_entity.type
_entity.pdbx_description
1 polymer ?
#
loop_
_entity_poly.entity_id
_entity_poly.type
_entity_poly.pdbx_seq_one_letter_code
_entity_poly.pdbx_strand_id
1 'polypeptide(L)'
;MTLPTQQHATVAAQDRPELQAILDDIVDSGITGITLRLRDEHGEWTGAAGRSEIDGDAKPPIDGHVRIGSNTKTFTAALTLRLVAEGRIALNTPASEYLPEFDLDPRITVRMLLQHTSGEAHTTDVTEHNPSWISSGGDMISTSQDLQRFISSIASGTLLPAELHAEMCATRETPIPGMGYGPGVFVQDLGAHGRVITHNGGAAGFAALMYATPDGRRTMTATLNYVDDAAMSLAVPFQQGSQRLVDAVFRTGRAATPAA
;
A
#
# COMPACT_ATOMS: atom_id res chain seq x y z
N MET A 1 23.98 -34.48 11.46
CA MET A 1 24.11 -33.56 10.31
C MET A 1 23.33 -32.32 10.67
N THR A 2 24.04 -31.32 11.21
CA THR A 2 23.45 -30.12 11.82
C THR A 2 23.53 -29.01 10.77
N LEU A 3 22.38 -28.46 10.38
CA LEU A 3 22.34 -27.33 9.44
C LEU A 3 22.97 -26.09 10.11
N PRO A 4 23.81 -25.32 9.41
CA PRO A 4 24.43 -24.14 9.99
C PRO A 4 23.39 -23.04 10.20
N THR A 5 23.32 -22.53 11.43
CA THR A 5 22.59 -21.31 11.78
C THR A 5 23.24 -20.14 11.05
N GLN A 6 22.53 -19.52 10.11
CA GLN A 6 22.97 -18.24 9.56
C GLN A 6 22.93 -17.19 10.67
N GLN A 7 24.10 -16.74 11.09
CA GLN A 7 24.24 -15.53 11.88
C GLN A 7 23.80 -14.35 11.02
N HIS A 8 22.61 -13.81 11.29
CA HIS A 8 22.26 -12.48 10.82
C HIS A 8 23.23 -11.50 11.48
N ALA A 9 24.12 -10.91 10.69
CA ALA A 9 24.92 -9.77 11.13
C ALA A 9 23.95 -8.68 11.60
N THR A 10 24.05 -8.31 12.87
CA THR A 10 23.33 -7.17 13.44
C THR A 10 23.89 -5.91 12.80
N VAL A 11 23.25 -5.45 11.73
CA VAL A 11 23.41 -4.08 11.23
C VAL A 11 23.01 -3.17 12.39
N ALA A 12 23.88 -2.24 12.78
CA ALA A 12 23.55 -1.27 13.81
C ALA A 12 22.21 -0.61 13.44
N ALA A 13 21.24 -0.66 14.35
CA ALA A 13 19.94 -0.02 14.15
C ALA A 13 20.20 1.44 13.77
N GLN A 14 19.79 1.82 12.56
CA GLN A 14 20.07 3.15 12.06
C GLN A 14 19.31 4.17 12.92
N ASP A 15 19.99 5.20 13.41
CA ASP A 15 19.27 6.27 14.09
C ASP A 15 18.59 7.15 13.02
N ARG A 16 17.28 7.35 13.16
CA ARG A 16 16.41 8.09 12.21
C ARG A 16 15.51 9.05 12.98
N PRO A 17 16.09 10.04 13.71
CA PRO A 17 15.33 10.95 14.55
C PRO A 17 14.30 11.77 13.74
N GLU A 18 14.59 12.04 12.46
CA GLU A 18 13.68 12.71 11.54
C GLU A 18 12.41 11.90 11.29
N LEU A 19 12.52 10.57 11.15
CA LEU A 19 11.36 9.71 10.95
C LEU A 19 10.59 9.55 12.25
N GLN A 20 11.28 9.37 13.38
CA GLN A 20 10.62 9.28 14.68
C GLN A 20 9.80 10.54 14.99
N ALA A 21 10.34 11.75 14.71
CA ALA A 21 9.60 13.00 14.88
C ALA A 21 8.34 13.07 14.01
N ILE A 22 8.38 12.54 12.78
CA ILE A 22 7.17 12.47 11.93
C ILE A 22 6.15 11.49 12.53
N LEU A 23 6.58 10.36 13.11
CA LEU A 23 5.66 9.42 13.77
C LEU A 23 4.98 10.04 14.99
N ASP A 24 5.74 10.78 15.80
CA ASP A 24 5.23 11.47 16.97
C ASP A 24 4.21 12.56 16.56
N ASP A 25 4.52 13.36 15.52
CA ASP A 25 3.58 14.35 14.98
C ASP A 25 2.28 13.74 14.41
N ILE A 26 2.37 12.55 13.80
CA ILE A 26 1.19 11.82 13.32
C ILE A 26 0.29 11.42 14.50
N VAL A 27 0.87 10.99 15.61
CA VAL A 27 0.13 10.64 16.82
C VAL A 27 -0.49 11.89 17.46
N ASP A 28 0.26 12.99 17.53
CA ASP A 28 -0.23 14.27 18.05
C ASP A 28 -1.39 14.84 17.21
N SER A 29 -1.52 14.42 15.95
CA SER A 29 -2.66 14.76 15.09
C SER A 29 -3.95 13.98 15.37
N GLY A 30 -3.90 12.99 16.28
CA GLY A 30 -5.05 12.21 16.73
C GLY A 30 -5.03 10.72 16.37
N ILE A 31 -4.01 10.24 15.67
CA ILE A 31 -3.81 8.80 15.44
C ILE A 31 -3.40 8.14 16.76
N THR A 32 -4.05 7.02 17.13
CA THR A 32 -3.77 6.35 18.42
C THR A 32 -2.35 5.79 18.46
N GLY A 33 -1.90 5.19 17.36
CA GLY A 33 -0.56 4.66 17.24
C GLY A 33 -0.17 4.38 15.79
N ILE A 34 1.14 4.36 15.56
CA ILE A 34 1.73 4.07 14.26
C ILE A 34 3.00 3.24 14.45
N THR A 35 3.20 2.27 13.56
CA THR A 35 4.49 1.62 13.34
C THR A 35 4.97 1.92 11.93
N LEU A 36 6.29 2.01 11.75
CA LEU A 36 6.92 2.22 10.45
C LEU A 36 8.05 1.21 10.30
N ARG A 37 8.15 0.62 9.12
CA ARG A 37 9.25 -0.23 8.69
C ARG A 37 9.79 0.32 7.37
N LEU A 38 11.09 0.56 7.33
CA LEU A 38 11.84 1.09 6.20
C LEU A 38 12.93 0.08 5.81
N ARG A 39 13.08 -0.17 4.51
CA ARG A 39 14.30 -0.74 3.93
C ARG A 39 14.88 0.25 2.94
N ASP A 40 16.17 0.54 3.04
CA ASP A 40 16.90 1.30 2.03
C ASP A 40 18.36 0.82 1.92
N GLU A 41 19.22 1.59 1.25
CA GLU A 41 20.64 1.28 1.09
C GLU A 41 21.42 1.16 2.41
N HIS A 42 20.88 1.69 3.51
CA HIS A 42 21.46 1.64 4.84
C HIS A 42 20.96 0.45 5.68
N GLY A 43 19.99 -0.32 5.17
CA GLY A 43 19.46 -1.52 5.83
C GLY A 43 18.00 -1.39 6.23
N GLU A 44 17.60 -2.15 7.25
CA GLU A 44 16.27 -2.10 7.83
C GLU A 44 16.22 -1.13 9.01
N TRP A 45 15.13 -0.38 9.09
CA TRP A 45 14.79 0.44 10.24
C TRP A 45 13.33 0.25 10.62
N THR A 46 13.04 0.28 11.92
CA THR A 46 11.68 0.19 12.44
C THR A 46 11.47 1.22 13.54
N GLY A 47 10.32 1.88 13.54
CA GLY A 47 9.93 2.85 14.55
C GLY A 47 8.47 2.68 14.97
N ALA A 48 8.13 3.21 16.14
CA ALA A 48 6.77 3.22 16.65
C ALA A 48 6.52 4.46 17.50
N ALA A 49 5.32 5.01 17.40
CA ALA A 49 4.81 6.09 18.23
C ALA A 49 3.37 5.79 18.68
N GLY A 50 2.95 6.45 19.76
CA GLY A 50 1.62 6.27 20.33
C GLY A 50 1.45 4.92 21.02
N ARG A 51 0.21 4.41 20.99
CA ARG A 51 -0.26 3.33 21.87
C ARG A 51 -1.03 2.26 21.08
N SER A 52 -0.88 1.00 21.46
CA SER A 52 -1.60 -0.12 20.83
C SER A 52 -3.10 -0.11 21.14
N GLU A 53 -3.47 0.45 22.29
CA GLU A 53 -4.83 0.52 22.82
C GLU A 53 -5.09 1.93 23.35
N ILE A 54 -6.35 2.40 23.32
CA ILE A 54 -6.72 3.77 23.72
C ILE A 54 -6.45 4.01 25.22
N ASP A 55 -6.72 3.00 26.04
CA ASP A 55 -6.60 3.07 27.51
C ASP A 55 -5.32 2.39 28.03
N GLY A 56 -4.42 1.97 27.13
CA GLY A 56 -3.16 1.32 27.47
C GLY A 56 -1.96 2.22 27.19
N ASP A 57 -0.82 1.90 27.79
CA ASP A 57 0.45 2.61 27.59
C ASP A 57 1.45 1.84 26.71
N ALA A 58 1.07 0.63 26.28
CA ALA A 58 1.91 -0.21 25.45
C ALA A 58 2.07 0.40 24.05
N LYS A 59 3.31 0.45 23.54
CA LYS A 59 3.56 0.85 22.16
C LYS A 59 2.95 -0.15 21.17
N PRO A 60 2.50 0.30 19.98
CA PRO A 60 2.08 -0.60 18.92
C PRO A 60 3.19 -1.59 18.54
N PRO A 61 2.89 -2.90 18.39
CA PRO A 61 3.87 -3.89 17.97
C PRO A 61 4.25 -3.71 16.49
N ILE A 62 5.55 -3.65 16.17
CA ILE A 62 6.10 -3.41 14.81
C ILE A 62 5.51 -4.34 13.74
N ASP A 63 5.34 -5.62 14.07
CA ASP A 63 4.77 -6.64 13.18
C ASP A 63 3.42 -7.16 13.71
N GLY A 64 2.63 -6.29 14.32
CA GLY A 64 1.26 -6.59 14.71
C GLY A 64 0.35 -6.87 13.52
N HIS A 65 -0.62 -7.76 13.71
CA HIS A 65 -1.66 -8.00 12.72
C HIS A 65 -2.59 -6.80 12.60
N VAL A 66 -2.78 -6.30 11.38
CA VAL A 66 -3.71 -5.21 11.08
C VAL A 66 -4.59 -5.55 9.88
N ARG A 67 -5.80 -5.02 9.87
CA ARG A 67 -6.65 -5.02 8.67
C ARG A 67 -6.04 -4.03 7.67
N ILE A 68 -5.62 -4.54 6.51
CA ILE A 68 -4.87 -3.74 5.53
C ILE A 68 -5.77 -3.01 4.53
N GLY A 69 -7.09 -3.16 4.65
CA GLY A 69 -8.06 -2.47 3.80
C GLY A 69 -7.71 -2.62 2.31
N SER A 70 -7.82 -1.53 1.57
CA SER A 70 -7.59 -1.50 0.12
C SER A 70 -6.21 -1.97 -0.36
N ASN A 71 -5.21 -2.20 0.49
CA ASN A 71 -4.02 -2.94 0.07
C ASN A 71 -4.36 -4.32 -0.51
N THR A 72 -5.46 -4.91 -0.07
CA THR A 72 -6.04 -6.14 -0.63
C THR A 72 -6.23 -6.08 -2.14
N LYS A 73 -6.57 -4.90 -2.71
CA LYS A 73 -6.77 -4.74 -4.17
C LYS A 73 -5.51 -5.06 -4.96
N THR A 74 -4.33 -4.77 -4.42
CA THR A 74 -3.06 -5.11 -5.08
C THR A 74 -2.84 -6.61 -5.12
N PHE A 75 -3.22 -7.35 -4.07
CA PHE A 75 -3.19 -8.82 -4.07
C PHE A 75 -4.18 -9.41 -5.08
N THR A 76 -5.41 -8.90 -5.08
CA THR A 76 -6.44 -9.31 -6.05
C THR A 76 -5.98 -9.05 -7.48
N ALA A 77 -5.44 -7.86 -7.78
CA ALA A 77 -4.94 -7.53 -9.11
C ALA A 77 -3.74 -8.41 -9.51
N ALA A 78 -2.79 -8.66 -8.61
CA ALA A 78 -1.67 -9.56 -8.87
C ALA A 78 -2.17 -10.97 -9.22
N LEU A 79 -3.12 -11.52 -8.45
CA LEU A 79 -3.73 -12.82 -8.73
C LEU A 79 -4.47 -12.83 -10.08
N THR A 80 -5.25 -11.79 -10.40
CA THR A 80 -5.93 -11.68 -11.69
C THR A 80 -4.91 -11.65 -12.84
N LEU A 81 -3.81 -10.90 -12.70
CA LEU A 81 -2.74 -10.87 -13.71
C LEU A 81 -2.02 -12.23 -13.82
N ARG A 82 -1.85 -12.98 -12.73
CA ARG A 82 -1.35 -14.37 -12.81
C ARG A 82 -2.29 -15.26 -13.62
N LEU A 83 -3.61 -15.14 -13.42
CA LEU A 83 -4.60 -15.88 -14.22
C LEU A 83 -4.58 -15.46 -15.70
N VAL A 84 -4.23 -14.19 -16.00
CA VAL A 84 -3.99 -13.74 -17.38
C VAL A 84 -2.75 -14.40 -17.97
N ALA A 85 -1.65 -14.50 -17.21
CA ALA A 85 -0.45 -15.22 -17.64
C ALA A 85 -0.74 -16.70 -17.94
N GLU A 86 -1.67 -17.30 -17.21
CA GLU A 86 -2.14 -18.68 -17.40
C GLU A 86 -3.15 -18.82 -18.56
N GLY A 87 -3.55 -17.73 -19.21
CA GLY A 87 -4.56 -17.73 -20.28
C GLY A 87 -5.98 -18.02 -19.80
N ARG A 88 -6.25 -17.95 -18.49
CA ARG A 88 -7.55 -18.24 -17.88
C ARG A 88 -8.49 -17.03 -17.87
N ILE A 89 -7.92 -15.83 -17.85
CA ILE A 89 -8.63 -14.55 -17.90
C ILE A 89 -7.95 -13.68 -18.97
N ALA A 90 -8.71 -12.83 -19.65
CA ALA A 90 -8.16 -11.82 -20.55
C ALA A 90 -8.60 -10.42 -20.11
N LEU A 91 -7.64 -9.49 -20.03
CA LEU A 91 -7.87 -8.14 -19.52
C LEU A 91 -8.91 -7.34 -20.32
N ASN A 92 -8.98 -7.56 -21.63
CA ASN A 92 -9.87 -6.83 -22.53
C ASN A 92 -11.20 -7.57 -22.78
N THR A 93 -11.42 -8.72 -22.16
CA THR A 93 -12.69 -9.44 -22.24
C THR A 93 -13.71 -8.79 -21.30
N PRO A 94 -14.99 -8.69 -21.72
CA PRO A 94 -16.08 -8.28 -20.84
C PRO A 94 -16.09 -9.06 -19.53
N ALA A 95 -16.20 -8.36 -18.41
CA ALA A 95 -16.23 -8.98 -17.10
C ALA A 95 -17.45 -9.91 -16.93
N SER A 96 -18.57 -9.59 -17.59
CA SER A 96 -19.79 -10.40 -17.59
C SER A 96 -19.61 -11.80 -18.20
N GLU A 97 -18.58 -12.03 -19.03
CA GLU A 97 -18.27 -13.38 -19.52
C GLU A 97 -17.75 -14.31 -18.42
N TYR A 98 -17.08 -13.75 -17.41
CA TYR A 98 -16.54 -14.51 -16.26
C TYR A 98 -17.47 -14.49 -15.06
N LEU A 99 -18.35 -13.50 -14.98
CA LEU A 99 -19.20 -13.18 -13.84
C LEU A 99 -20.68 -13.05 -14.27
N PRO A 100 -21.26 -14.06 -14.95
CA PRO A 100 -22.61 -13.96 -15.53
C PRO A 100 -23.73 -13.84 -14.49
N GLU A 101 -23.46 -14.18 -13.23
CA GLU A 101 -24.38 -14.01 -12.11
C GLU A 101 -24.51 -12.55 -11.66
N PHE A 102 -23.57 -11.70 -12.08
CA PHE A 102 -23.59 -10.27 -11.83
C PHE A 102 -24.06 -9.58 -13.11
N ASP A 103 -25.16 -8.81 -13.04
CA ASP A 103 -25.76 -8.07 -14.16
C ASP A 103 -24.87 -6.86 -14.57
N LEU A 104 -23.65 -7.15 -15.03
CA LEU A 104 -22.63 -6.18 -15.41
C LEU A 104 -22.86 -5.70 -16.84
N ASP A 105 -22.66 -4.41 -17.07
CA ASP A 105 -22.65 -3.87 -18.44
C ASP A 105 -21.59 -4.60 -19.29
N PRO A 106 -21.97 -5.20 -20.44
CA PRO A 106 -21.06 -6.00 -21.27
C PRO A 106 -19.92 -5.19 -21.91
N ARG A 107 -19.93 -3.86 -21.78
CA ARG A 107 -18.81 -3.00 -22.20
C ARG A 107 -17.69 -2.94 -21.16
N ILE A 108 -17.97 -3.30 -19.91
CA ILE A 108 -16.99 -3.28 -18.83
C ILE A 108 -16.06 -4.46 -18.97
N THR A 109 -14.76 -4.19 -19.08
CA THR A 109 -13.72 -5.22 -19.18
C THR A 109 -13.08 -5.51 -17.82
N VAL A 110 -12.43 -6.66 -17.69
CA VAL A 110 -11.64 -7.01 -16.48
C VAL A 110 -10.62 -5.90 -16.14
N ARG A 111 -9.97 -5.35 -17.16
CA ARG A 111 -9.04 -4.21 -17.03
C ARG A 111 -9.69 -3.01 -16.36
N MET A 112 -10.91 -2.66 -16.78
CA MET A 112 -11.62 -1.50 -16.25
C MET A 112 -11.94 -1.65 -14.76
N LEU A 113 -12.28 -2.88 -14.33
CA LEU A 113 -12.49 -3.19 -12.91
C LEU A 113 -11.19 -3.03 -12.10
N LEU A 114 -10.05 -3.49 -12.62
CA LEU A 114 -8.76 -3.37 -11.93
C LEU A 114 -8.19 -1.94 -11.90
N GLN A 115 -8.62 -1.07 -12.83
CA GLN A 115 -8.11 0.30 -12.99
C GLN A 115 -9.08 1.39 -12.51
N HIS A 116 -10.22 1.04 -11.90
CA HIS A 116 -11.27 2.00 -11.53
C HIS A 116 -11.78 2.86 -12.71
N THR A 117 -11.94 2.25 -13.89
CA THR A 117 -12.42 2.94 -15.10
C THR A 117 -13.71 2.34 -15.66
N SER A 118 -14.39 1.46 -14.91
CA SER A 118 -15.66 0.86 -15.34
C SER A 118 -16.84 1.84 -15.35
N GLY A 119 -16.77 2.91 -14.55
CA GLY A 119 -17.89 3.83 -14.35
C GLY A 119 -18.98 3.30 -13.41
N GLU A 120 -18.78 2.12 -12.82
CA GLU A 120 -19.71 1.52 -11.85
C GLU A 120 -19.65 2.27 -10.53
N ALA A 121 -20.70 3.03 -10.22
CA ALA A 121 -20.91 3.69 -8.95
C ALA A 121 -22.38 3.63 -8.58
N HIS A 122 -22.68 3.15 -7.38
CA HIS A 122 -24.03 3.14 -6.83
C HIS A 122 -24.00 3.60 -5.37
N THR A 123 -25.05 4.32 -4.95
CA THR A 123 -25.25 4.67 -3.55
C THR A 123 -25.91 3.50 -2.84
N THR A 124 -25.35 3.10 -1.70
CA THR A 124 -25.86 1.99 -0.89
C THR A 124 -26.25 2.51 0.48
N ASP A 125 -27.42 2.10 0.98
CA ASP A 125 -27.81 2.32 2.37
C ASP A 125 -26.92 1.45 3.28
N VAL A 126 -26.16 2.10 4.16
CA VAL A 126 -25.22 1.45 5.08
C VAL A 126 -25.81 1.27 6.49
N THR A 127 -27.12 1.45 6.67
CA THR A 127 -27.79 1.27 7.97
C THR A 127 -27.54 -0.13 8.55
N GLU A 128 -27.57 -1.17 7.70
CA GLU A 128 -27.25 -2.56 8.07
C GLU A 128 -25.86 -2.98 7.55
N HIS A 129 -24.82 -2.19 7.86
CA HIS A 129 -23.46 -2.42 7.38
C HIS A 129 -22.88 -3.78 7.84
N ASN A 130 -22.72 -4.72 6.89
CA ASN A 130 -22.04 -5.99 7.10
C ASN A 130 -20.66 -6.00 6.42
N PRO A 131 -19.52 -5.92 7.15
CA PRO A 131 -18.20 -5.75 6.56
C PRO A 131 -17.77 -6.88 5.60
N SER A 132 -18.44 -8.04 5.61
CA SER A 132 -18.20 -9.12 4.65
C SER A 132 -18.44 -8.73 3.18
N TRP A 133 -19.12 -7.61 2.89
CA TRP A 133 -19.28 -7.11 1.52
C TRP A 133 -17.95 -6.69 0.87
N ILE A 134 -16.95 -6.31 1.67
CA ILE A 134 -15.68 -5.76 1.18
C ILE A 134 -14.84 -6.84 0.47
N SER A 135 -14.81 -8.06 1.03
CA SER A 135 -14.17 -9.25 0.43
C SER A 135 -12.80 -8.97 -0.21
N SER A 136 -12.60 -9.32 -1.49
CA SER A 136 -11.38 -9.11 -2.28
C SER A 136 -11.01 -7.64 -2.52
N GLY A 137 -11.85 -6.70 -2.10
CA GLY A 137 -11.59 -5.27 -2.13
C GLY A 137 -10.87 -4.75 -0.89
N GLY A 138 -10.82 -5.49 0.23
CA GLY A 138 -10.27 -4.94 1.47
C GLY A 138 -10.24 -5.79 2.75
N ASP A 139 -10.60 -7.08 2.72
CA ASP A 139 -10.79 -7.88 3.95
C ASP A 139 -9.52 -8.60 4.46
N MET A 140 -8.36 -8.39 3.85
CA MET A 140 -7.13 -9.05 4.30
C MET A 140 -6.58 -8.49 5.62
N ILE A 141 -5.93 -9.38 6.36
CA ILE A 141 -5.10 -9.05 7.53
C ILE A 141 -3.65 -9.38 7.18
N SER A 142 -2.71 -8.52 7.57
CA SER A 142 -1.27 -8.73 7.34
C SER A 142 -0.42 -8.02 8.39
N THR A 143 0.90 -8.01 8.18
CA THR A 143 1.91 -7.33 8.99
C THR A 143 2.69 -6.32 8.16
N SER A 144 3.36 -5.34 8.79
CA SER A 144 4.24 -4.40 8.08
C SER A 144 5.34 -5.15 7.30
N GLN A 145 5.91 -6.21 7.89
CA GLN A 145 6.93 -7.04 7.26
C GLN A 145 6.42 -7.78 6.00
N ASP A 146 5.21 -8.35 6.05
CA ASP A 146 4.64 -9.04 4.90
C ASP A 146 4.28 -8.08 3.77
N LEU A 147 3.71 -6.91 4.10
CA LEU A 147 3.47 -5.85 3.14
C LEU A 147 4.79 -5.38 2.50
N GLN A 148 5.87 -5.28 3.27
CA GLN A 148 7.18 -4.87 2.76
C GLN A 148 7.73 -5.87 1.73
N ARG A 149 7.65 -7.18 2.04
CA ARG A 149 8.04 -8.25 1.10
C ARG A 149 7.19 -8.20 -0.17
N PHE A 150 5.88 -8.03 -0.02
CA PHE A 150 4.95 -8.03 -1.13
C PHE A 150 5.16 -6.82 -2.06
N ILE A 151 5.21 -5.60 -1.52
CA ILE A 151 5.36 -4.39 -2.33
C ILE A 151 6.73 -4.34 -3.02
N SER A 152 7.80 -4.83 -2.37
CA SER A 152 9.11 -5.00 -3.00
C SER A 152 9.01 -5.89 -4.24
N SER A 153 8.32 -7.03 -4.12
CA SER A 153 8.20 -8.02 -5.19
C SER A 153 7.28 -7.56 -6.34
N ILE A 154 6.20 -6.83 -6.01
CA ILE A 154 5.35 -6.17 -6.99
C ILE A 154 6.18 -5.14 -7.76
N ALA A 155 6.85 -4.23 -7.06
CA ALA A 155 7.57 -3.13 -7.69
C ALA A 155 8.75 -3.60 -8.55
N SER A 156 9.51 -4.60 -8.10
CA SER A 156 10.64 -5.15 -8.87
C SER A 156 10.20 -6.08 -10.02
N GLY A 157 8.89 -6.36 -10.15
CA GLY A 157 8.36 -7.24 -11.20
C GLY A 157 8.71 -8.73 -11.04
N THR A 158 8.99 -9.21 -9.83
CA THR A 158 9.35 -10.63 -9.60
C THR A 158 8.13 -11.55 -9.51
N LEU A 159 6.93 -11.00 -9.29
CA LEU A 159 5.68 -11.77 -9.18
C LEU A 159 4.98 -12.01 -10.52
N LEU A 160 5.22 -11.17 -11.53
CA LEU A 160 4.50 -11.19 -12.81
C LEU A 160 5.47 -11.32 -13.99
N PRO A 161 5.06 -11.94 -15.11
CA PRO A 161 5.76 -11.78 -16.38
C PRO A 161 5.97 -10.31 -16.73
N ALA A 162 7.06 -9.99 -17.43
CA ALA A 162 7.50 -8.61 -17.66
C ALA A 162 6.43 -7.75 -18.35
N GLU A 163 5.70 -8.34 -19.30
CA GLU A 163 4.60 -7.69 -20.01
C GLU A 163 3.41 -7.36 -19.10
N LEU A 164 3.08 -8.24 -18.16
CA LEU A 164 1.99 -8.02 -17.20
C LEU A 164 2.40 -7.13 -16.04
N HIS A 165 3.68 -7.11 -15.67
CA HIS A 165 4.21 -6.11 -14.75
C HIS A 165 4.19 -4.70 -15.38
N ALA A 166 4.56 -4.58 -16.66
CA ALA A 166 4.44 -3.33 -17.40
C ALA A 166 2.99 -2.86 -17.47
N GLU A 167 2.06 -3.78 -17.67
CA GLU A 167 0.62 -3.53 -17.62
C GLU A 167 0.16 -3.05 -16.23
N MET A 168 0.62 -3.70 -15.15
CA MET A 168 0.32 -3.29 -13.78
C MET A 168 0.76 -1.84 -13.50
N CYS A 169 1.87 -1.41 -14.09
CA CYS A 169 2.41 -0.06 -13.95
C CYS A 169 1.90 0.94 -15.01
N ALA A 170 1.07 0.50 -15.97
CA ALA A 170 0.50 1.36 -17.00
C ALA A 170 -0.74 2.09 -16.45
N THR A 171 -0.52 3.32 -15.99
CA THR A 171 -1.53 4.05 -15.21
C THR A 171 -2.50 4.87 -16.05
N ARG A 172 -3.67 5.12 -15.47
CA ARG A 172 -4.62 6.17 -15.87
C ARG A 172 -4.52 7.34 -14.90
N GLU A 173 -4.84 8.53 -15.39
CA GLU A 173 -4.89 9.73 -14.56
C GLU A 173 -5.94 9.58 -13.46
N THR A 174 -5.63 10.10 -12.27
CA THR A 174 -6.57 10.22 -11.16
C THR A 174 -6.82 11.70 -10.87
N PRO A 175 -7.84 12.04 -10.07
CA PRO A 175 -8.03 13.41 -9.60
C PRO A 175 -6.89 13.94 -8.72
N ILE A 176 -5.94 13.10 -8.31
CA ILE A 176 -4.80 13.48 -7.46
C ILE A 176 -3.59 13.78 -8.38
N PRO A 177 -3.10 15.04 -8.42
CA PRO A 177 -1.98 15.41 -9.28
C PRO A 177 -0.73 14.55 -9.05
N GLY A 178 -0.10 14.12 -10.13
CA GLY A 178 1.11 13.28 -10.07
C GLY A 178 0.88 11.84 -9.60
N MET A 179 -0.37 11.42 -9.43
CA MET A 179 -0.72 10.06 -9.01
C MET A 179 -1.57 9.38 -10.07
N GLY A 180 -1.00 8.39 -10.75
CA GLY A 180 -1.74 7.53 -11.68
C GLY A 180 -2.17 6.23 -11.03
N TYR A 181 -3.23 5.60 -11.53
CA TYR A 181 -3.70 4.28 -11.07
C TYR A 181 -3.62 3.24 -12.20
N GLY A 182 -2.81 2.20 -11.98
CA GLY A 182 -2.75 1.01 -12.82
C GLY A 182 -3.61 -0.12 -12.24
N PRO A 183 -3.55 -1.33 -12.79
CA PRO A 183 -4.24 -2.50 -12.23
C PRO A 183 -3.85 -2.78 -10.76
N GLY A 184 -4.61 -2.26 -9.81
CA GLY A 184 -4.41 -2.47 -8.37
C GLY A 184 -3.20 -1.79 -7.73
N VAL A 185 -2.55 -0.83 -8.40
CA VAL A 185 -1.44 -0.03 -7.83
C VAL A 185 -1.54 1.43 -8.24
N PHE A 186 -1.12 2.33 -7.36
CA PHE A 186 -0.78 3.69 -7.70
C PHE A 186 0.68 3.80 -8.14
N VAL A 187 0.94 4.68 -9.10
CA VAL A 187 2.28 5.16 -9.45
C VAL A 187 2.31 6.66 -9.19
N GLN A 188 3.08 7.07 -8.18
CA GLN A 188 3.24 8.46 -7.79
C GLN A 188 4.55 9.02 -8.35
N ASP A 189 4.45 10.10 -9.13
CA ASP A 189 5.57 10.87 -9.63
C ASP A 189 6.11 11.80 -8.53
N LEU A 190 7.41 11.72 -8.27
CA LEU A 190 8.15 12.53 -7.30
C LEU A 190 9.07 13.55 -7.99
N GLY A 191 8.86 13.82 -9.28
CA GLY A 191 9.62 14.76 -10.09
C GLY A 191 11.07 14.30 -10.28
N ALA A 192 12.03 15.15 -9.90
CA ALA A 192 13.46 14.85 -10.03
C ALA A 192 13.91 13.62 -9.21
N HIS A 193 13.09 13.17 -8.26
CA HIS A 193 13.37 12.01 -7.40
C HIS A 193 12.87 10.68 -8.00
N GLY A 194 12.27 10.70 -9.19
CA GLY A 194 11.72 9.51 -9.85
C GLY A 194 10.28 9.25 -9.46
N ARG A 195 9.90 7.98 -9.30
CA ARG A 195 8.53 7.57 -8.98
C ARG A 195 8.51 6.50 -7.89
N VAL A 196 7.39 6.35 -7.21
CA VAL A 196 7.14 5.23 -6.28
C VAL A 196 5.88 4.46 -6.67
N ILE A 197 5.90 3.16 -6.43
CA ILE A 197 4.75 2.27 -6.58
C ILE A 197 4.15 2.10 -5.19
N THR A 198 2.84 2.29 -5.07
CA THR A 198 2.16 2.28 -3.77
C THR A 198 0.72 1.79 -3.87
N HIS A 199 0.19 1.37 -2.74
CA HIS A 199 -1.23 1.38 -2.46
C HIS A 199 -1.37 1.58 -0.95
N ASN A 200 -2.39 2.30 -0.50
CA ASN A 200 -2.71 2.39 0.92
C ASN A 200 -4.07 1.77 1.19
N GLY A 201 -4.33 1.37 2.42
CA GLY A 201 -5.63 0.86 2.80
C GLY A 201 -6.08 1.40 4.14
N GLY A 202 -7.39 1.67 4.23
CA GLY A 202 -8.10 1.95 5.47
C GLY A 202 -9.15 0.88 5.69
N ALA A 203 -9.33 0.52 6.94
CA ALA A 203 -10.43 -0.29 7.48
C ALA A 203 -10.89 0.37 8.79
N ALA A 204 -12.08 0.01 9.29
CA ALA A 204 -12.56 0.58 10.55
C ALA A 204 -11.52 0.40 11.67
N GLY A 205 -10.98 1.51 12.17
CA GLY A 205 -9.96 1.59 13.22
C GLY A 205 -8.52 1.27 12.82
N PHE A 206 -8.24 0.96 11.55
CA PHE A 206 -6.89 0.59 11.08
C PHE A 206 -6.55 1.20 9.73
N ALA A 207 -5.29 1.54 9.53
CA ALA A 207 -4.75 1.84 8.20
C ALA A 207 -3.40 1.17 7.99
N ALA A 208 -3.06 0.95 6.72
CA ALA A 208 -1.79 0.40 6.30
C ALA A 208 -1.25 1.17 5.09
N LEU A 209 0.05 1.41 5.13
CA LEU A 209 0.83 2.06 4.07
C LEU A 209 1.77 1.03 3.44
N MET A 210 1.92 1.06 2.12
CA MET A 210 3.02 0.34 1.44
C MET A 210 3.54 1.10 0.22
N TYR A 211 4.84 1.30 0.17
CA TYR A 211 5.55 2.06 -0.86
C TYR A 211 6.84 1.34 -1.25
N ALA A 212 7.19 1.39 -2.53
CA ALA A 212 8.48 0.93 -3.03
C ALA A 212 9.00 1.78 -4.20
N THR A 213 10.33 1.88 -4.33
CA THR A 213 10.97 2.30 -5.58
C THR A 213 10.75 1.26 -6.68
N PRO A 214 10.81 1.63 -7.98
CA PRO A 214 10.54 0.70 -9.09
C PRO A 214 11.50 -0.49 -9.20
N ASP A 215 12.63 -0.47 -8.49
CA ASP A 215 13.55 -1.60 -8.39
C ASP A 215 13.28 -2.48 -7.17
N GLY A 216 12.29 -2.13 -6.34
CA GLY A 216 11.92 -2.82 -5.11
C GLY A 216 12.94 -2.72 -3.97
N ARG A 217 14.01 -1.94 -4.13
CA ARG A 217 15.15 -1.91 -3.17
C ARG A 217 14.89 -1.01 -1.98
N ARG A 218 14.21 0.12 -2.19
CA ARG A 218 13.77 1.02 -1.11
C ARG A 218 12.28 0.84 -0.88
N THR A 219 11.89 0.53 0.35
CA THR A 219 10.50 0.27 0.72
C THR A 219 10.13 0.94 2.03
N MET A 220 8.88 1.39 2.14
CA MET A 220 8.33 1.96 3.37
C MET A 220 6.94 1.39 3.59
N THR A 221 6.72 0.79 4.75
CA THR A 221 5.42 0.26 5.16
C THR A 221 5.08 0.75 6.55
N ALA A 222 3.82 1.07 6.80
CA ALA A 222 3.36 1.51 8.11
C ALA A 222 2.04 0.84 8.47
N THR A 223 1.80 0.68 9.76
CA THR A 223 0.48 0.28 10.27
C THR A 223 0.02 1.29 11.29
N LEU A 224 -1.26 1.63 11.26
CA LEU A 224 -1.87 2.63 12.13
C LEU A 224 -3.11 2.04 12.79
N ASN A 225 -3.33 2.40 14.04
CA ASN A 225 -4.59 2.22 14.75
C ASN A 225 -5.14 3.60 15.14
N TYR A 226 -6.45 3.77 15.04
CA TYR A 226 -7.12 5.03 15.35
C TYR A 226 -8.56 4.81 15.79
N VAL A 227 -9.15 5.83 16.39
CA VAL A 227 -10.57 5.88 16.73
C VAL A 227 -11.29 6.64 15.62
N ASP A 228 -12.39 6.07 15.14
CA ASP A 228 -13.30 6.78 14.24
C ASP A 228 -14.17 7.72 15.10
N ASP A 229 -13.68 8.94 15.30
CA ASP A 229 -14.40 10.00 16.00
C ASP A 229 -15.05 10.93 14.97
N ALA A 230 -16.38 11.05 15.01
CA ALA A 230 -17.14 11.91 14.11
C ALA A 230 -16.76 13.41 14.22
N ALA A 231 -16.13 13.82 15.33
CA ALA A 231 -15.58 15.17 15.51
C ALA A 231 -14.17 15.33 14.91
N MET A 232 -13.50 14.25 14.51
CA MET A 232 -12.14 14.23 13.99
C MET A 232 -12.09 13.68 12.55
N SER A 233 -11.82 14.55 11.58
CA SER A 233 -11.48 14.07 10.23
C SER A 233 -10.02 13.64 10.20
N LEU A 234 -9.76 12.34 10.33
CA LEU A 234 -8.41 11.76 10.24
C LEU A 234 -7.85 11.74 8.82
N ALA A 235 -8.69 11.99 7.80
CA ALA A 235 -8.29 11.92 6.40
C ALA A 235 -7.17 12.93 6.06
N VAL A 236 -7.31 14.19 6.50
CA VAL A 236 -6.33 15.24 6.20
C VAL A 236 -5.01 15.02 6.96
N PRO A 237 -5.02 14.80 8.30
CA PRO A 237 -3.79 14.49 9.03
C PRO A 237 -3.09 13.24 8.52
N PHE A 238 -3.83 12.19 8.20
CA PHE A 238 -3.27 10.96 7.61
C PHE A 238 -2.60 11.23 6.26
N GLN A 239 -3.24 12.00 5.38
CA GLN A 239 -2.68 12.35 4.08
C GLN A 239 -1.41 13.20 4.21
N GLN A 240 -1.42 14.20 5.09
CA GLN A 240 -0.26 15.05 5.35
C GLN A 240 0.90 14.27 5.98
N GLY A 241 0.62 13.45 7.00
CA GLY A 241 1.60 12.58 7.64
C GLY A 241 2.22 11.59 6.67
N SER A 242 1.39 10.93 5.85
CA SER A 242 1.86 10.01 4.80
C SER A 242 2.74 10.73 3.78
N GLN A 243 2.39 11.95 3.36
CA GLN A 243 3.21 12.71 2.42
C GLN A 243 4.56 13.11 3.03
N ARG A 244 4.60 13.52 4.31
CA ARG A 244 5.85 13.84 5.02
C ARG A 244 6.77 12.62 5.10
N LEU A 245 6.22 11.45 5.37
CA LEU A 245 6.97 10.19 5.35
C LEU A 245 7.52 9.89 3.94
N VAL A 246 6.70 10.05 2.90
CA VAL A 246 7.15 9.88 1.50
C VAL A 246 8.28 10.84 1.15
N ASP A 247 8.18 12.11 1.54
CA ASP A 247 9.20 13.12 1.27
C ASP A 247 10.52 12.78 1.98
N ALA A 248 10.45 12.39 3.27
CA ALA A 248 11.62 12.01 4.05
C ALA A 248 12.33 10.76 3.49
N VAL A 249 11.57 9.76 3.04
CA VAL A 249 12.14 8.47 2.59
C VAL A 249 12.55 8.48 1.12
N PHE A 250 11.77 9.10 0.24
CA PHE A 250 11.94 8.97 -1.21
C PHE A 250 12.40 10.23 -1.93
N ARG A 251 12.34 11.42 -1.29
CA ARG A 251 12.85 12.67 -1.87
C ARG A 251 14.22 13.10 -1.32
N THR A 252 14.85 12.29 -0.50
CA THR A 252 16.20 12.53 0.00
C THR A 252 17.26 11.97 -0.98
N GLY A 253 18.27 12.77 -1.33
CA GLY A 253 19.55 12.23 -1.87
C GLY A 253 19.77 12.15 -3.39
N ARG A 254 19.28 13.09 -4.21
CA ARG A 254 19.84 13.30 -5.57
C ARG A 254 20.11 14.78 -5.83
N ALA A 255 21.36 15.22 -5.60
CA ALA A 255 21.90 16.32 -6.37
C ALA A 255 21.90 15.88 -7.84
N ALA A 256 21.13 16.54 -8.68
CA ALA A 256 21.14 16.31 -10.11
C ALA A 256 22.58 16.55 -10.62
N THR A 257 23.23 15.51 -11.13
CA THR A 257 24.32 15.72 -12.08
C THR A 257 23.65 16.13 -13.39
N PRO A 258 23.95 17.31 -13.96
CA PRO A 258 23.44 17.65 -15.29
C PRO A 258 24.00 16.63 -16.28
N ALA A 259 23.13 16.06 -17.12
CA ALA A 259 23.59 15.32 -18.29
C ALA A 259 24.38 16.28 -19.19
N ALA A 260 25.60 15.88 -19.54
CA ALA A 260 26.41 16.51 -20.59
C ALA A 260 25.95 16.05 -21.96
#